data_AF-A0A2E4FRA4-F1
#
_entry.id   AF-A0A2E4FRA4-F1
#
_cell.length_a   1.000
_cell.length_b   1.000
_cell.length_c   1.000
_cell.angle_alpha   90.00
_cell.angle_beta   90.00
_cell.angle_gamma   90.00
#
_symmetry.space_group_name_H-M   'P 1'
#
loop_
_entity.id
_entity.type
_entity.pdbx_description
1 polymer ?
#
loop_
_entity_poly.entity_id
_entity_poly.type
_entity_poly.pdbx_seq_one_letter_code
_entity_poly.pdbx_strand_id
1 'polypeptide(L)' 'MTSRRIALFSDHTLGVGGGEYYTYSLLRALLARYEVDLMREADRAAPDPARLESAFGFRLTHPRLRLRTHRHAREAARI' A
#
# COMPACT_ATOMS: atom_id res chain seq x y z
N MET A 1 4.45 -9.09 -23.28
CA MET A 1 4.11 -7.73 -22.82
C MET A 1 4.95 -7.41 -21.60
N THR A 2 5.76 -6.35 -21.64
CA THR A 2 6.50 -5.87 -20.46
C THR A 2 5.51 -5.43 -19.40
N SER A 3 5.42 -6.18 -18.30
CA SER A 3 4.53 -5.85 -17.18
C SER A 3 5.00 -4.51 -16.60
N ARG A 4 4.19 -3.47 -16.74
CA ARG A 4 4.51 -2.15 -16.16
C ARG A 4 4.37 -2.26 -14.63
N ARG A 5 5.36 -1.74 -13.91
CA ARG A 5 5.42 -1.78 -12.44
C ARG A 5 5.13 -0.38 -11.87
N ILE A 6 4.32 -0.32 -10.81
CA ILE A 6 3.90 0.92 -10.13
C ILE A 6 4.37 0.87 -8.67
N ALA A 7 4.94 1.97 -8.19
CA ALA A 7 5.19 2.19 -6.77
C ALA A 7 4.05 3.02 -6.18
N LEU A 8 3.35 2.48 -5.18
CA LEU A 8 2.28 3.17 -4.45
C LEU A 8 2.78 3.45 -3.02
N PHE A 9 2.87 4.73 -2.65
CA PHE A 9 3.29 5.14 -1.32
C PHE A 9 2.08 5.30 -0.41
N SER A 10 2.11 4.65 0.75
CA SER A 10 1.04 4.77 1.75
C SER A 10 1.63 4.70 3.16
N ASP A 11 1.43 5.79 3.90
CA ASP A 11 1.72 5.96 5.32
C ASP A 11 0.53 5.52 6.21
N HIS A 12 -0.66 5.36 5.62
CA HIS A 12 -1.88 4.88 6.24
C HIS A 12 -2.09 3.40 5.96
N THR A 13 -1.71 2.54 6.91
CA THR A 13 -1.92 1.09 6.76
C THR A 13 -2.68 0.46 7.92
N LEU A 14 -3.15 1.22 8.91
CA LEU A 14 -3.74 0.66 10.14
C LEU A 14 -5.15 0.07 9.98
N GLY A 15 -5.87 0.40 8.90
CA GLY A 15 -7.21 -0.12 8.59
C GLY A 15 -8.33 0.46 9.46
N VAL A 16 -8.25 1.75 9.79
CA VAL A 16 -9.15 2.47 10.70
C VAL A 16 -9.75 3.79 10.14
N GLY A 17 -9.48 4.21 8.89
CA GLY A 17 -9.92 5.50 8.35
C GLY A 17 -10.19 5.60 6.83
N GLY A 18 -10.81 6.70 6.40
CA GLY A 18 -11.27 6.90 5.01
C GLY A 18 -10.17 6.95 3.94
N GLY A 19 -8.97 7.42 4.30
CA GLY A 19 -7.80 7.44 3.40
C GLY A 19 -7.33 6.03 2.98
N GLU A 20 -7.62 5.03 3.81
CA GLU A 20 -7.26 3.64 3.55
C GLU A 20 -8.26 2.99 2.59
N TYR A 21 -9.54 3.35 2.69
CA TYR A 21 -10.56 2.91 1.73
C TYR A 21 -10.20 3.33 0.30
N TYR A 22 -9.75 4.57 0.15
CA TYR A 22 -9.24 5.08 -1.13
C TYR A 22 -8.00 4.31 -1.58
N THR A 23 -7.00 4.17 -0.71
CA THR A 23 -5.73 3.50 -1.02
C THR A 23 -5.95 2.05 -1.46
N TYR A 24 -6.79 1.29 -0.76
CA TYR A 24 -7.06 -0.10 -1.09
C TYR A 24 -7.92 -0.26 -2.35
N SER A 25 -8.86 0.67 -2.59
CA SER A 25 -9.63 0.69 -3.85
C SER A 25 -8.74 0.98 -5.05
N LEU A 26 -7.84 1.97 -4.92
CA LEU A 26 -6.83 2.27 -5.93
C LEU A 26 -5.90 1.07 -6.15
N LEU A 27 -5.40 0.47 -5.07
CA LEU A 27 -4.53 -0.70 -5.14
C LEU A 27 -5.17 -1.87 -5.90
N ARG A 28 -6.46 -2.16 -5.62
CA ARG A 28 -7.23 -3.17 -6.39
C ARG A 28 -7.29 -2.85 -7.88
N ALA A 29 -7.57 -1.59 -8.25
CA ALA A 29 -7.65 -1.18 -9.64
C ALA A 29 -6.29 -1.30 -10.36
N LEU A 30 -5.20 -0.97 -9.66
CA LEU A 30 -3.84 -1.08 -10.20
C LEU A 30 -3.43 -2.54 -10.41
N LEU A 31 -3.68 -3.42 -9.44
CA LEU A 31 -3.31 -4.84 -9.51
C LEU A 31 -4.00 -5.62 -10.64
N ALA A 32 -5.15 -5.13 -11.12
CA ALA A 32 -5.83 -5.69 -12.29
C ALA A 32 -4.98 -5.62 -13.57
N ARG A 33 -4.05 -4.64 -13.65
CA ARG A 33 -3.29 -4.34 -14.88
C ARG A 33 -1.77 -4.29 -14.68
N TYR A 34 -1.30 -4.13 -13.45
CA TYR A 34 0.10 -3.82 -13.16
C TYR A 34 0.67 -4.70 -12.04
N GLU A 35 2.00 -4.76 -11.98
CA GLU A 35 2.71 -5.13 -10.76
C GLU A 35 2.80 -3.92 -9.84
N VAL A 36 2.53 -4.11 -8.54
CA VAL A 36 2.52 -3.00 -7.58
C VAL A 36 3.46 -3.28 -6.43
N ASP A 37 4.40 -2.36 -6.20
CA ASP A 37 5.16 -2.26 -4.97
C ASP A 37 4.43 -1.27 -4.04
N LEU A 38 3.81 -1.78 -2.97
CA LEU A 38 3.21 -0.95 -1.92
C LEU A 38 4.33 -0.56 -0.94
N MET A 39 4.69 0.72 -0.97
CA MET A 39 5.76 1.33 -0.19
C MET A 39 5.18 1.85 1.13
N ARG A 40 5.69 1.30 2.24
CA ARG A 40 5.40 1.75 3.62
C ARG A 40 6.62 2.44 4.21
N GLU A 41 6.44 3.45 5.04
CA GLU A 41 7.54 3.99 5.85
C GLU A 41 8.05 2.93 6.85
N ALA A 42 9.36 2.95 7.13
CA ALA A 42 9.99 1.98 8.04
C ALA A 42 9.41 2.04 9.46
N ASP A 43 9.10 3.24 9.95
CA ASP A 43 8.66 3.48 11.34
C ASP A 43 7.12 3.41 11.50
N ARG A 44 6.40 3.10 10.42
CA ARG A 44 4.94 2.94 10.46
C ARG A 44 4.56 1.49 10.69
N ALA A 45 3.51 1.31 11.49
CA ALA A 45 2.88 0.01 11.74
C ALA A 45 2.50 -0.65 10.41
N ALA A 46 2.65 -1.96 10.33
CA ALA A 46 2.19 -2.73 9.18
C ALA A 46 0.65 -2.79 9.14
N PRO A 47 0.05 -2.94 7.95
CA PRO A 47 -1.35 -3.31 7.90
C PRO A 47 -1.58 -4.66 8.54
N ASP A 48 -2.59 -4.75 9.41
CA ASP A 48 -3.12 -6.00 9.92
C ASP A 48 -3.85 -6.72 8.76
N PRO A 49 -3.34 -7.87 8.28
CA PRO A 49 -3.92 -8.59 7.16
C PRO A 49 -5.37 -9.02 7.43
N ALA A 50 -5.71 -9.40 8.67
CA ALA A 50 -7.03 -9.89 9.02
C ALA A 50 -8.07 -8.77 8.97
N ARG A 51 -7.71 -7.59 9.49
CA ARG A 51 -8.58 -6.39 9.40
C ARG A 51 -8.76 -5.92 7.97
N LEU A 52 -7.70 -5.99 7.17
CA LEU A 52 -7.74 -5.63 5.77
C LEU A 52 -8.72 -6.50 4.97
N GLU A 53 -8.67 -7.80 5.22
CA GLU A 53 -9.56 -8.76 4.58
C GLU A 53 -11.01 -8.58 5.06
N SER A 54 -11.24 -8.40 6.37
CA SER A 54 -12.59 -8.26 6.91
C SER A 54 -13.26 -6.93 6.54
N ALA A 55 -12.52 -5.82 6.51
CA ALA A 55 -13.09 -4.50 6.26
C ALA A 55 -13.16 -4.13 4.77
N PHE A 56 -12.26 -4.66 3.93
CA PHE A 56 -12.13 -4.24 2.53
C PHE A 56 -12.15 -5.40 1.52
N GLY A 57 -12.23 -6.66 1.98
CA GLY A 57 -12.15 -7.84 1.12
C GLY A 57 -10.81 -7.97 0.38
N PHE A 58 -9.76 -7.32 0.90
CA PHE A 58 -8.46 -7.25 0.23
C PHE A 58 -7.43 -8.12 0.93
N ARG A 59 -6.71 -8.94 0.15
CA ARG A 59 -5.64 -9.82 0.64
C ARG A 59 -4.27 -9.29 0.22
N LEU A 60 -3.37 -9.16 1.19
CA LEU A 60 -1.97 -8.77 0.97
C LEU A 60 -1.14 -9.84 0.22
N THR A 61 -1.68 -11.02 -0.02
CA THR A 61 -1.01 -12.16 -0.67
C THR A 61 -1.15 -12.17 -2.19
N HIS A 62 -1.60 -11.09 -2.82
CA HIS A 62 -1.81 -11.03 -4.27
C HIS A 62 -0.49 -11.26 -5.04
N PRO A 63 -0.45 -12.10 -6.09
CA PRO A 63 0.80 -12.49 -6.76
C PRO A 63 1.54 -11.33 -7.45
N ARG A 64 0.83 -10.25 -7.76
CA ARG A 64 1.37 -9.00 -8.34
C ARG A 64 1.65 -7.91 -7.31
N LEU A 65 1.45 -8.18 -6.02
CA LEU A 65 1.69 -7.24 -4.93
C LEU A 65 3.00 -7.58 -4.22
N ARG A 66 3.79 -6.55 -3.94
CA ARG A 66 4.99 -6.65 -3.11
C ARG A 66 4.94 -5.57 -2.05
N LEU A 67 5.19 -5.95 -0.80
CA LEU A 67 5.34 -5.00 0.29
C LEU A 67 6.81 -4.57 0.37
N ARG A 68 7.04 -3.26 0.36
CA ARG A 68 8.37 -2.67 0.43
C ARG A 68 8.39 -1.62 1.53
N THR A 69 9.53 -1.49 2.20
CA THR A 69 9.79 -0.40 3.13
C THR A 69 10.65 0.65 2.46
N HIS A 70 10.31 1.92 2.65
CA HIS A 70 11.14 3.04 2.23
C HIS A 70 11.48 3.92 3.44
N ARG A 71 12.64 4.56 3.40
CA ARG A 71 13.01 5.61 4.36
C ARG A 71 12.71 6.96 3.73
N HIS A 72 11.54 7.52 3.99
CA HIS A 72 11.31 8.96 3.81
C HIS A 72 10.47 9.46 4.97
N ALA A 73 11.03 10.40 5.73
CA ALA A 73 10.33 11.49 6.43
C ALA A 73 11.28 12.15 7.44
N ARG A 74 12.07 13.16 7.02
CA ARG A 74 12.49 14.34 7.85
C ARG A 74 13.16 15.47 7.05
N GLU A 75 13.56 15.30 5.79
CA GLU A 75 14.23 16.38 5.04
C GLU A 75 13.27 17.40 4.40
N ALA A 76 12.02 17.04 4.10
CA ALA A 76 11.06 17.97 3.49
C ALA A 76 10.40 18.96 4.48
N ALA A 77 10.59 18.78 5.79
CA ALA A 77 10.08 19.67 6.84
C ALA A 77 11.13 20.68 7.35
N ARG A 78 12.25 20.83 6.62
CA ARG A 78 13.35 21.78 6.91
C ARG A 78 13.37 22.99 5.98
N ILE A 79 12.25 23.28 5.32
CA ILE A 79 12.08 24.47 4.49
C ILE A 79 11.05 25.37 5.15
#